data_AF-A0ABD3A9M8-F1
#
_entry.id   AF-A0ABD3A9M8-F1
#
_cell.length_a   1.000
_cell.length_b   1.000
_cell.length_c   1.000
_cell.angle_alpha   90.00
_cell.angle_beta   90.00
_cell.angle_gamma   90.00
#
_symmetry.space_group_name_H-M   'P 1'
#
loop_
_entity.id
_entity.type
_entity.pdbx_description
1 polymer ?
#
loop_
_entity_poly.entity_id
_entity_poly.type
_entity_poly.pdbx_seq_one_letter_code
_entity_poly.pdbx_strand_id
1 'polypeptide(L)'
;MAKSRSSTSSNWWRYINPAYYLKRPKRLALLFMVFVCATLLVWDRHTLIQDHQQEVSKLNEEVIHLQNLLEELKNGYGLQSDKLSFNSKSSDRRGGKDAADDPVITQRREKVKDAMIHAWSSYEKYAWGQDELQPQTKNGVDSFGGLGATLIDSLDTLYIMGLDEQFQRAREWVANSLDFNKNYDASVFETTIRVVGGLLSAYDLSGDKIFLEKAQDIADRLLPAWDSPSGIPYNIINLARGNPHNPQWTGGNSILADSGTEQLEFIALSQRTGNPKYQQKVENVILELNKIFPADGLLPIYINPERSTTSYSTITFGAMGDSFYEYLLKVWIQGNKTATVKHYREMWETSMKGLLSLVKRTTPSSFTYICEKNGDSLTDKMDELACFAPGMLALGSSGYAPDESQKFLSLAEELAWTCYNFYQSTPTKLAGENYFFSEGQDMSVGTSWNILRPETVESLFYLWRLTGNETYREWGWNIFEAFEKNSHIESGYVGLKDVNTGVKDNKMQSFFLAETFKYLYLLFSPSSVIPLDEWVFNTEAHPIKIKTRHDVVVKSGGDGLHKPNTRSRARKQGRFGDY
;
A
#
# COMPACT_ATOMS: atom_id res chain seq x y z
N MET A 1 30.45 -62.63 17.82
CA MET A 1 29.19 -63.38 18.05
C MET A 1 28.07 -62.37 18.21
N ALA A 2 26.99 -62.61 17.45
CA ALA A 2 25.61 -62.10 17.51
C ALA A 2 25.34 -60.58 17.68
N LYS A 3 24.90 -59.98 16.56
CA LYS A 3 24.02 -58.80 16.48
C LYS A 3 22.67 -59.10 17.14
N SER A 4 22.06 -58.15 17.85
CA SER A 4 20.60 -58.10 18.01
C SER A 4 20.07 -56.79 17.45
N ARG A 5 19.00 -56.91 16.65
CA ARG A 5 18.34 -55.84 15.88
C ARG A 5 16.83 -55.94 16.17
N SER A 6 16.20 -54.81 16.51
CA SER A 6 14.75 -54.50 16.49
C SER A 6 13.84 -55.26 17.48
N SER A 7 12.71 -54.74 17.99
CA SER A 7 11.78 -53.75 17.43
C SER A 7 10.92 -53.07 18.51
N THR A 8 10.63 -51.78 18.35
CA THR A 8 9.55 -51.07 19.05
C THR A 8 8.55 -50.62 17.99
N SER A 9 7.58 -51.47 17.64
CA SER A 9 6.43 -51.04 16.85
C SER A 9 5.45 -50.32 17.78
N SER A 10 5.30 -49.00 17.63
CA SER A 10 4.18 -48.26 18.23
C SER A 10 2.89 -48.70 17.54
N ASN A 11 2.15 -49.59 18.21
CA ASN A 11 0.96 -50.21 17.63
C ASN A 11 -0.23 -49.23 17.71
N TRP A 12 -0.30 -48.26 16.78
CA TRP A 12 -1.35 -47.23 16.65
C TRP A 12 -2.74 -47.86 16.73
N TRP A 13 -2.93 -49.03 16.14
CA TRP A 13 -4.18 -49.79 16.11
C TRP A 13 -4.87 -49.97 17.46
N ARG A 14 -4.15 -49.88 18.59
CA ARG A 14 -4.74 -49.90 19.93
C ARG A 14 -5.63 -48.69 20.23
N TYR A 15 -5.36 -47.52 19.65
CA TYR A 15 -6.17 -46.31 19.83
C TYR A 15 -7.43 -46.28 18.96
N ILE A 16 -7.59 -47.23 18.03
CA ILE A 16 -8.77 -47.37 17.18
C ILE A 16 -9.77 -48.37 17.80
N ASN A 17 -9.32 -49.21 18.73
CA ASN A 17 -10.16 -50.23 19.36
C ASN A 17 -11.00 -49.64 20.53
N PRO A 18 -12.34 -49.70 20.48
CA PRO A 18 -13.21 -49.21 21.57
C PRO A 18 -12.89 -49.82 22.95
N ALA A 19 -12.43 -51.08 22.99
CA ALA A 19 -12.06 -51.76 24.22
C ALA A 19 -10.87 -51.10 24.95
N TYR A 20 -10.06 -50.29 24.25
CA TYR A 20 -8.99 -49.49 24.84
C TYR A 20 -9.51 -48.41 25.79
N TYR A 21 -10.67 -47.83 25.47
CA TYR A 21 -11.26 -46.72 26.22
C TYR A 21 -12.20 -47.19 27.35
N LEU A 22 -12.80 -48.38 27.21
CA LEU A 22 -13.69 -48.97 28.22
C LEU A 22 -13.02 -49.22 29.58
N LYS A 23 -11.69 -49.42 29.62
CA LYS A 23 -10.91 -49.59 30.86
C LYS A 23 -10.28 -48.29 31.38
N ARG A 24 -10.55 -47.13 30.75
CA ARG A 24 -9.86 -45.85 31.01
C ARG A 24 -10.85 -44.68 31.01
N PRO A 25 -11.62 -44.47 32.10
CA PRO A 25 -12.74 -43.54 32.13
C PRO A 25 -12.37 -42.08 31.80
N LYS A 26 -11.20 -41.60 32.23
CA LYS A 26 -10.72 -40.24 31.89
C LYS A 26 -10.45 -40.03 30.39
N ARG A 27 -9.95 -41.07 29.69
CA ARG A 27 -9.68 -40.98 28.24
C ARG A 27 -10.95 -41.16 27.42
N LEU A 28 -11.89 -41.96 27.90
CA LEU A 28 -13.22 -42.08 27.32
C LEU A 28 -13.98 -40.75 27.41
N ALA A 29 -13.93 -40.06 28.55
CA ALA A 29 -14.54 -38.74 28.72
C ALA A 29 -13.93 -37.68 27.78
N LEU A 30 -12.61 -37.65 27.61
CA LEU A 30 -11.94 -36.75 26.67
C LEU A 30 -12.40 -37.02 25.22
N LEU A 31 -12.47 -38.29 24.82
CA LEU A 31 -12.89 -38.68 23.47
C LEU A 31 -14.35 -38.31 23.22
N PHE A 32 -15.20 -38.43 24.25
CA PHE A 32 -16.59 -38.01 24.19
C PHE A 32 -16.73 -36.48 24.05
N MET A 33 -15.94 -35.70 24.81
CA MET A 33 -15.92 -34.23 24.67
C MET A 33 -15.45 -33.79 23.28
N VAL A 34 -14.38 -34.39 22.75
CA VAL A 34 -13.90 -34.09 21.39
C VAL A 34 -14.96 -34.42 20.35
N PHE A 35 -15.67 -35.55 20.49
CA PHE A 35 -16.75 -35.93 19.58
C PHE A 35 -17.94 -34.96 19.66
N VAL A 36 -18.34 -34.54 20.86
CA VAL A 36 -19.41 -33.55 21.04
C VAL A 36 -19.02 -32.19 20.47
N CYS A 37 -17.80 -31.70 20.71
CA CYS A 37 -17.34 -30.44 20.13
C CYS A 37 -17.25 -30.50 18.60
N ALA A 38 -16.74 -31.60 18.03
CA ALA A 38 -16.66 -31.77 16.58
C ALA A 38 -18.06 -31.84 15.93
N THR A 39 -19.01 -32.51 16.58
CA THR A 39 -20.39 -32.58 16.07
C THR A 39 -21.11 -31.24 16.19
N LEU A 40 -20.90 -30.47 17.26
CA LEU A 40 -21.42 -29.11 17.38
C LEU A 40 -20.81 -28.16 16.33
N LEU A 41 -19.51 -28.24 16.06
CA LEU A 41 -18.86 -27.43 15.01
C LEU A 41 -19.35 -27.76 13.60
N VAL A 42 -19.57 -29.05 13.30
CA VAL A 42 -20.14 -29.49 12.01
C VAL A 42 -21.59 -29.05 11.89
N TRP A 43 -22.37 -29.17 12.97
CA TRP A 43 -23.78 -28.76 12.98
C TRP A 43 -23.93 -27.25 12.86
N ASP A 44 -23.10 -26.46 13.55
CA ASP A 44 -23.08 -24.99 13.46
C ASP A 44 -22.71 -24.53 12.04
N ARG A 45 -21.67 -25.12 11.43
CA ARG A 45 -21.34 -24.88 10.01
C ARG A 45 -22.47 -25.24 9.07
N HIS A 46 -23.14 -26.38 9.28
CA HIS A 46 -24.23 -26.81 8.41
C HIS A 46 -25.45 -25.89 8.54
N THR A 47 -25.74 -25.42 9.76
CA THR A 47 -26.85 -24.50 10.03
C THR A 47 -26.58 -23.13 9.41
N LEU A 48 -25.37 -22.59 9.55
CA LEU A 48 -24.96 -21.34 8.88
C LEU A 48 -25.03 -21.43 7.35
N ILE A 49 -24.63 -22.56 6.77
CA ILE A 49 -24.73 -22.78 5.31
C ILE A 49 -26.21 -22.84 4.87
N GLN A 50 -27.08 -23.48 5.65
CA GLN A 50 -28.51 -23.58 5.32
C GLN A 50 -29.23 -22.23 5.46
N ASP A 51 -28.98 -21.49 6.54
CA ASP A 51 -29.56 -20.16 6.76
C ASP A 51 -29.10 -19.20 5.65
N HIS A 52 -27.82 -19.25 5.27
CA HIS A 52 -27.28 -18.46 4.16
C HIS A 52 -27.89 -18.86 2.80
N GLN A 53 -28.06 -20.16 2.53
CA GLN A 53 -28.72 -20.63 1.30
C GLN A 53 -30.19 -20.18 1.22
N GLN A 54 -30.89 -20.14 2.35
CA GLN A 54 -32.28 -19.69 2.42
C GLN A 54 -32.39 -18.17 2.19
N GLU A 55 -31.46 -17.38 2.74
CA GLU A 55 -31.40 -15.94 2.53
C GLU A 55 -31.06 -15.58 1.06
N VAL A 56 -30.08 -16.28 0.46
CA VAL A 56 -29.74 -16.15 -0.96
C VAL A 56 -30.93 -16.53 -1.87
N SER A 57 -31.68 -17.58 -1.53
CA SER A 57 -32.88 -17.95 -2.30
C SER A 57 -33.95 -16.87 -2.25
N LYS A 58 -34.18 -16.28 -1.07
CA LYS A 58 -35.17 -15.21 -0.88
C LYS A 58 -34.80 -13.94 -1.64
N LEU A 59 -33.52 -13.56 -1.61
CA LEU A 59 -32.97 -12.44 -2.38
C LEU A 59 -33.10 -12.68 -3.89
N ASN A 60 -32.85 -13.90 -4.37
CA ASN A 60 -33.02 -14.24 -5.79
C ASN A 60 -34.48 -14.13 -6.25
N GLU A 61 -35.45 -14.54 -5.42
CA GLU A 61 -36.87 -14.35 -5.70
C GLU A 61 -37.25 -12.87 -5.78
N GLU A 62 -36.73 -12.04 -4.88
CA GLU A 62 -36.96 -10.58 -4.91
C GLU A 62 -36.35 -9.93 -6.16
N VAL A 63 -35.13 -10.34 -6.57
CA VAL A 63 -34.49 -9.85 -7.80
C VAL A 63 -35.30 -10.21 -9.04
N ILE A 64 -35.78 -11.46 -9.15
CA ILE A 64 -36.63 -11.89 -10.26
C ILE A 64 -37.93 -11.09 -10.28
N HIS A 65 -38.53 -10.83 -9.12
CA HIS A 65 -39.75 -10.03 -9.02
C HIS A 65 -39.53 -8.58 -9.50
N LEU A 66 -38.43 -7.96 -9.09
CA LEU A 66 -38.07 -6.60 -9.50
C LEU A 66 -37.73 -6.52 -11.00
N GLN A 67 -37.07 -7.53 -11.56
CA GLN A 67 -36.82 -7.62 -13.00
C GLN A 67 -38.11 -7.68 -13.81
N ASN A 68 -39.08 -8.50 -13.37
CA ASN A 68 -40.39 -8.59 -14.02
C ASN A 68 -41.15 -7.25 -13.94
N LEU A 69 -41.15 -6.58 -12.78
CA LEU A 69 -41.73 -5.24 -12.62
C LEU A 69 -41.09 -4.20 -13.56
N LEU A 70 -39.78 -4.28 -13.73
CA LEU A 70 -39.02 -3.37 -14.58
C LEU A 70 -39.29 -3.64 -16.07
N GLU A 71 -39.50 -4.90 -16.45
CA GLU A 71 -39.89 -5.30 -17.80
C GLU A 71 -41.35 -4.89 -18.12
N GLU A 72 -42.27 -5.02 -17.17
CA GLU A 72 -43.64 -4.49 -17.27
C GLU A 72 -43.64 -2.96 -17.42
N LEU A 73 -42.82 -2.24 -16.65
CA LEU A 73 -42.66 -0.79 -16.79
C LEU A 73 -42.06 -0.40 -18.15
N LYS A 74 -41.04 -1.12 -18.64
CA LYS A 74 -40.47 -0.89 -19.98
C LYS A 74 -41.50 -1.09 -21.09
N ASN A 75 -42.32 -2.14 -20.98
CA ASN A 75 -43.39 -2.42 -21.93
C ASN A 75 -44.54 -1.41 -21.85
N GLY A 76 -44.84 -0.87 -20.65
CA GLY A 76 -45.85 0.15 -20.42
C GLY A 76 -45.48 1.55 -20.94
N TYR A 77 -44.19 1.88 -21.03
CA TYR A 77 -43.70 3.20 -21.47
C TYR A 77 -43.16 3.25 -22.92
N GLY A 78 -43.23 2.15 -23.68
CA GLY A 78 -42.96 2.17 -25.13
C GLY A 78 -41.55 2.62 -25.53
N LEU A 79 -40.52 2.32 -24.74
CA LEU A 79 -39.14 2.62 -25.08
C LEU A 79 -38.52 1.47 -25.89
N GLN A 80 -38.32 1.69 -27.18
CA GLN A 80 -37.71 0.76 -28.12
C GLN A 80 -36.17 0.79 -27.99
N SER A 81 -35.54 -0.32 -27.62
CA SER A 81 -34.08 -0.45 -27.58
C SER A 81 -33.54 -1.00 -28.91
N ASP A 82 -32.65 -0.26 -29.55
CA ASP A 82 -31.87 -0.74 -30.69
C ASP A 82 -30.89 -1.84 -30.29
N LYS A 83 -30.79 -2.84 -31.18
CA LYS A 83 -29.97 -4.06 -31.07
C LYS A 83 -28.47 -3.74 -31.06
N LEU A 84 -27.76 -4.14 -30.02
CA LEU A 84 -26.32 -4.36 -30.05
C LEU A 84 -26.04 -5.85 -30.28
N SER A 85 -25.52 -6.19 -31.47
CA SER A 85 -25.04 -7.54 -31.78
C SER A 85 -23.62 -7.74 -31.25
N PHE A 86 -23.44 -8.70 -30.35
CA PHE A 86 -22.11 -9.20 -29.97
C PHE A 86 -21.68 -10.29 -30.95
N ASN A 87 -20.59 -10.04 -31.68
CA ASN A 87 -19.88 -11.05 -32.45
C ASN A 87 -18.76 -11.63 -31.58
N SER A 88 -18.87 -12.90 -31.20
CA SER A 88 -17.82 -13.63 -30.52
C SER A 88 -16.81 -14.17 -31.53
N LYS A 89 -15.54 -13.76 -31.39
CA LYS A 89 -14.41 -14.55 -31.88
C LYS A 89 -13.47 -14.80 -30.72
N SER A 90 -13.39 -16.07 -30.39
CA SER A 90 -12.53 -16.70 -29.39
C SER A 90 -11.04 -16.44 -29.67
N SER A 91 -10.35 -15.92 -28.66
CA SER A 91 -8.93 -16.21 -28.46
C SER A 91 -8.74 -16.61 -27.00
N ASP A 92 -8.22 -17.82 -26.84
CA ASP A 92 -7.94 -18.56 -25.62
C ASP A 92 -7.05 -17.73 -24.65
N ARG A 93 -7.65 -17.21 -23.59
CA ARG A 93 -6.96 -16.78 -22.36
C ARG A 93 -7.80 -17.27 -21.20
N ARG A 94 -7.17 -17.99 -20.27
CA ARG A 94 -7.75 -18.35 -18.96
C ARG A 94 -7.97 -17.06 -18.17
N GLY A 95 -9.08 -16.37 -18.43
CA GLY A 95 -9.59 -15.27 -17.60
C GLY A 95 -10.67 -15.82 -16.69
N GLY A 96 -10.50 -15.63 -15.38
CA GLY A 96 -11.61 -15.79 -14.44
C GLY A 96 -12.76 -14.89 -14.86
N LYS A 97 -14.00 -15.32 -14.65
CA LYS A 97 -15.17 -14.46 -14.82
C LYS A 97 -14.91 -13.17 -14.05
N ASP A 98 -14.81 -12.05 -14.76
CA ASP A 98 -14.58 -10.75 -14.15
C ASP A 98 -15.66 -10.49 -13.11
N ALA A 99 -15.23 -10.05 -11.92
CA ALA A 99 -16.09 -9.70 -10.79
C ALA A 99 -17.14 -8.60 -11.07
N ALA A 100 -17.17 -8.06 -12.30
CA ALA A 100 -18.16 -7.08 -12.74
C ALA A 100 -19.60 -7.65 -12.77
N ASP A 101 -19.76 -8.97 -12.80
CA ASP A 101 -21.07 -9.63 -12.94
C ASP A 101 -21.64 -10.18 -11.62
N ASP A 102 -20.94 -10.05 -10.47
CA ASP A 102 -21.49 -10.46 -9.17
C ASP A 102 -22.29 -9.28 -8.53
N PRO A 103 -23.62 -9.41 -8.35
CA PRO A 103 -24.44 -8.37 -7.76
C PRO A 103 -24.02 -7.99 -6.34
N VAL A 104 -23.51 -8.94 -5.55
CA VAL A 104 -23.08 -8.70 -4.16
C VAL A 104 -21.82 -7.85 -4.15
N ILE A 105 -20.82 -8.18 -4.98
CA ILE A 105 -19.58 -7.40 -5.10
C ILE A 105 -19.87 -5.99 -5.61
N THR A 106 -20.76 -5.86 -6.59
CA THR A 106 -21.22 -4.56 -7.08
C THR A 106 -21.87 -3.75 -5.98
N GLN A 107 -22.78 -4.35 -5.20
CA GLN A 107 -23.42 -3.68 -4.07
C GLN A 107 -22.39 -3.21 -3.02
N ARG A 108 -21.42 -4.05 -2.66
CA ARG A 108 -20.35 -3.70 -1.72
C ARG A 108 -19.52 -2.51 -2.23
N ARG A 109 -19.18 -2.50 -3.52
CA ARG A 109 -18.48 -1.38 -4.16
C ARG A 109 -19.28 -0.08 -4.06
N GLU A 110 -20.57 -0.12 -4.38
CA GLU A 110 -21.44 1.06 -4.28
C GLU A 110 -21.58 1.54 -2.83
N LYS A 111 -21.58 0.63 -1.84
CA LYS A 111 -21.57 1.02 -0.42
C LYS A 111 -20.30 1.76 0.01
N VAL A 112 -19.14 1.35 -0.50
CA VAL A 112 -17.89 2.10 -0.26
C VAL A 112 -17.95 3.47 -0.93
N LYS A 113 -18.54 3.57 -2.13
CA LYS A 113 -18.75 4.85 -2.81
C LYS A 113 -19.72 5.76 -2.03
N ASP A 114 -20.80 5.23 -1.49
CA ASP A 114 -21.73 5.97 -0.63
C ASP A 114 -21.00 6.54 0.61
N ALA A 115 -20.15 5.72 1.24
CA ALA A 115 -19.32 6.13 2.38
C ALA A 115 -18.33 7.26 2.01
N MET A 116 -17.69 7.16 0.85
CA MET A 116 -16.84 8.22 0.31
C MET A 116 -17.63 9.52 0.09
N ILE A 117 -18.82 9.45 -0.50
CA ILE A 117 -19.69 10.62 -0.69
C ILE A 117 -20.05 11.28 0.65
N HIS A 118 -20.37 10.48 1.67
CA HIS A 118 -20.68 10.98 3.01
C HIS A 118 -19.48 11.70 3.65
N ALA A 119 -18.30 11.08 3.62
CA ALA A 119 -17.07 11.66 4.13
C ALA A 119 -16.72 12.96 3.39
N TRP A 120 -16.72 12.93 2.06
CA TRP A 120 -16.41 14.07 1.21
C TRP A 120 -17.40 15.23 1.42
N SER A 121 -18.71 14.95 1.42
CA SER A 121 -19.73 15.97 1.62
C SER A 121 -19.62 16.64 3.00
N SER A 122 -19.21 15.88 4.02
CA SER A 122 -18.93 16.42 5.34
C SER A 122 -17.68 17.30 5.34
N TYR A 123 -16.62 16.89 4.65
CA TYR A 123 -15.41 17.71 4.45
C TYR A 123 -15.75 19.02 3.70
N GLU A 124 -16.45 18.95 2.58
CA GLU A 124 -16.90 20.13 1.81
C GLU A 124 -17.70 21.10 2.68
N LYS A 125 -18.54 20.58 3.57
CA LYS A 125 -19.41 21.41 4.41
C LYS A 125 -18.67 22.12 5.55
N TYR A 126 -17.69 21.45 6.17
CA TYR A 126 -17.13 21.89 7.46
C TYR A 126 -15.65 22.26 7.42
N ALA A 127 -14.91 21.84 6.39
CA ALA A 127 -13.46 21.96 6.32
C ALA A 127 -12.93 22.26 4.91
N TRP A 128 -13.76 22.77 3.99
CA TRP A 128 -13.36 23.04 2.60
C TRP A 128 -12.07 23.85 2.48
N GLY A 129 -11.07 23.26 1.82
CA GLY A 129 -9.76 23.86 1.59
C GLY A 129 -8.80 23.84 2.79
N GLN A 130 -9.24 23.35 3.95
CA GLN A 130 -8.36 23.05 5.09
C GLN A 130 -7.80 21.64 4.95
N ASP A 131 -6.73 21.34 5.70
CA ASP A 131 -6.05 20.07 5.54
C ASP A 131 -6.92 18.87 5.94
N GLU A 132 -7.60 18.94 7.07
CA GLU A 132 -8.36 17.81 7.62
C GLU A 132 -9.66 18.26 8.29
N LEU A 133 -10.61 17.32 8.39
CA LEU A 133 -11.87 17.54 9.10
C LEU A 133 -11.76 17.06 10.55
N GLN A 134 -12.37 17.82 11.46
CA GLN A 134 -12.69 17.42 12.83
C GLN A 134 -14.21 17.16 12.94
N PRO A 135 -14.68 15.92 12.74
CA PRO A 135 -16.09 15.64 12.52
C PRO A 135 -17.00 15.95 13.71
N GLN A 136 -16.58 15.66 14.94
CA GLN A 136 -17.40 15.90 16.13
C GLN A 136 -17.62 17.40 16.37
N THR A 137 -16.59 18.22 16.14
CA THR A 137 -16.66 19.67 16.31
C THR A 137 -17.10 20.42 15.05
N LYS A 138 -17.24 19.72 13.92
CA LYS A 138 -17.73 20.27 12.63
C LYS A 138 -16.91 21.47 12.15
N ASN A 139 -15.58 21.37 12.21
CA ASN A 139 -14.62 22.38 11.73
C ASN A 139 -13.40 21.70 11.07
N GLY A 140 -12.60 22.47 10.34
CA GLY A 140 -11.32 22.02 9.81
C GLY A 140 -10.13 22.29 10.75
N VAL A 141 -9.00 21.66 10.43
CA VAL A 141 -7.69 21.88 11.03
C VAL A 141 -6.59 21.79 9.97
N ASP A 142 -5.59 22.66 10.04
CA ASP A 142 -4.46 22.73 9.11
C ASP A 142 -3.22 22.02 9.67
N SER A 143 -3.29 20.69 9.78
CA SER A 143 -2.20 19.86 10.32
C SER A 143 -0.94 19.81 9.43
N PHE A 144 -1.05 20.23 8.17
CA PHE A 144 0.01 20.22 7.18
C PHE A 144 0.37 21.62 6.66
N GLY A 145 -0.08 22.68 7.35
CA GLY A 145 0.24 24.07 7.00
C GLY A 145 -0.76 24.74 6.05
N GLY A 146 -1.95 24.15 5.89
CA GLY A 146 -3.04 24.69 5.08
C GLY A 146 -2.77 24.50 3.59
N LEU A 147 -2.44 23.26 3.22
CA LEU A 147 -2.20 22.79 1.86
C LEU A 147 -3.44 22.18 1.22
N GLY A 148 -4.52 22.00 1.99
CA GLY A 148 -5.74 21.33 1.55
C GLY A 148 -5.54 19.82 1.39
N ALA A 149 -4.78 19.19 2.30
CA ALA A 149 -4.39 17.78 2.23
C ALA A 149 -5.55 16.84 1.85
N THR A 150 -6.66 16.84 2.60
CA THR A 150 -7.84 15.99 2.29
C THR A 150 -8.42 16.24 0.90
N LEU A 151 -8.43 17.49 0.43
CA LEU A 151 -8.92 17.83 -0.90
C LEU A 151 -8.02 17.22 -1.98
N ILE A 152 -6.71 17.40 -1.85
CA ILE A 152 -5.72 16.92 -2.83
C ILE A 152 -5.66 15.39 -2.80
N ASP A 153 -5.59 14.80 -1.61
CA ASP A 153 -5.52 13.35 -1.40
C ASP A 153 -6.77 12.62 -1.94
N SER A 154 -7.91 13.31 -2.01
CA SER A 154 -9.15 12.71 -2.51
C SER A 154 -9.33 12.84 -4.03
N LEU A 155 -8.54 13.65 -4.74
CA LEU A 155 -8.77 13.96 -6.15
C LEU A 155 -8.86 12.71 -7.03
N ASP A 156 -7.91 11.80 -6.88
CA ASP A 156 -7.87 10.56 -7.65
C ASP A 156 -8.94 9.56 -7.20
N THR A 157 -9.27 9.47 -5.91
CA THR A 157 -10.39 8.67 -5.39
C THR A 157 -11.71 9.13 -6.01
N LEU A 158 -11.98 10.44 -6.00
CA LEU A 158 -13.17 11.03 -6.61
C LEU A 158 -13.26 10.67 -8.10
N TYR A 159 -12.14 10.77 -8.81
CA TYR A 159 -12.06 10.42 -10.24
C TYR A 159 -12.30 8.92 -10.48
N ILE A 160 -11.64 8.04 -9.73
CA ILE A 160 -11.75 6.58 -9.87
C ILE A 160 -13.18 6.09 -9.57
N MET A 161 -13.87 6.73 -8.63
CA MET A 161 -15.26 6.42 -8.28
C MET A 161 -16.30 7.06 -9.21
N GLY A 162 -15.89 7.85 -10.21
CA GLY A 162 -16.80 8.57 -11.11
C GLY A 162 -17.65 9.62 -10.39
N LEU A 163 -17.05 10.35 -9.45
CA LEU A 163 -17.64 11.47 -8.72
C LEU A 163 -17.27 12.79 -9.40
N ASP A 164 -17.69 12.94 -10.66
CA ASP A 164 -17.22 13.98 -11.57
C ASP A 164 -17.52 15.41 -11.07
N GLU A 165 -18.69 15.63 -10.47
CA GLU A 165 -19.06 16.96 -9.94
C GLU A 165 -18.19 17.37 -8.74
N GLN A 166 -17.92 16.43 -7.84
CA GLN A 166 -17.04 16.61 -6.67
C GLN A 166 -15.60 16.88 -7.13
N PHE A 167 -15.13 16.07 -8.08
CA PHE A 167 -13.80 16.24 -8.68
C PHE A 167 -13.65 17.61 -9.33
N GLN A 168 -14.65 18.06 -10.10
CA GLN A 168 -14.60 19.36 -10.78
C GLN A 168 -14.53 20.53 -9.79
N ARG A 169 -15.28 20.49 -8.69
CA ARG A 169 -15.19 21.51 -7.63
C ARG A 169 -13.82 21.51 -6.95
N ALA A 170 -13.27 20.33 -6.64
CA ALA A 170 -11.93 20.21 -6.06
C ALA A 170 -10.86 20.74 -7.02
N ARG A 171 -10.96 20.40 -8.31
CA ARG A 171 -10.10 20.91 -9.39
C ARG A 171 -10.15 22.44 -9.47
N GLU A 172 -11.33 23.04 -9.38
CA GLU A 172 -11.49 24.50 -9.39
C GLU A 172 -10.83 25.17 -8.19
N TRP A 173 -10.90 24.55 -7.00
CA TRP A 173 -10.17 25.03 -5.84
C TRP A 173 -8.65 24.92 -6.03
N VAL A 174 -8.15 23.81 -6.57
CA VAL A 174 -6.71 23.66 -6.90
C VAL A 174 -6.25 24.75 -7.87
N ALA A 175 -7.04 25.05 -8.89
CA ALA A 175 -6.70 26.06 -9.88
C ALA A 175 -6.66 27.48 -9.31
N ASN A 176 -7.62 27.82 -8.43
CA ASN A 176 -7.88 29.20 -8.06
C ASN A 176 -7.43 29.58 -6.63
N SER A 177 -7.29 28.60 -5.73
CA SER A 177 -7.12 28.85 -4.29
C SER A 177 -5.84 28.23 -3.71
N LEU A 178 -5.31 27.16 -4.30
CA LEU A 178 -4.13 26.47 -3.76
C LEU A 178 -2.86 27.34 -3.90
N ASP A 179 -2.24 27.63 -2.75
CA ASP A 179 -1.00 28.41 -2.64
C ASP A 179 -0.01 27.71 -1.70
N PHE A 180 1.22 27.52 -2.18
CA PHE A 180 2.30 26.85 -1.45
C PHE A 180 3.26 27.82 -0.76
N ASN A 181 3.06 29.14 -0.88
CA ASN A 181 3.91 30.13 -0.24
C ASN A 181 3.58 30.32 1.25
N LYS A 182 3.77 29.27 2.05
CA LYS A 182 3.42 29.22 3.47
C LYS A 182 4.66 29.32 4.35
N ASN A 183 4.64 30.19 5.35
CA ASN A 183 5.67 30.18 6.40
C ASN A 183 5.38 29.06 7.41
N TYR A 184 5.56 27.82 6.96
CA TYR A 184 5.29 26.59 7.69
C TYR A 184 6.43 25.60 7.46
N ASP A 185 6.84 24.91 8.52
CA ASP A 185 7.84 23.86 8.49
C ASP A 185 7.15 22.53 8.15
N ALA A 186 7.14 22.20 6.87
CA ALA A 186 6.47 21.02 6.33
C ALA A 186 7.38 19.79 6.40
N SER A 187 6.78 18.62 6.61
CA SER A 187 7.46 17.35 6.35
C SER A 187 7.63 17.16 4.85
N VAL A 188 8.87 16.91 4.41
CA VAL A 188 9.19 16.68 3.00
C VAL A 188 8.53 15.39 2.51
N PHE A 189 8.59 14.35 3.34
CA PHE A 189 7.95 13.06 3.10
C PHE A 189 6.44 13.19 2.94
N GLU A 190 5.75 13.72 3.95
CA GLU A 190 4.29 13.84 3.94
C GLU A 190 3.80 14.72 2.79
N THR A 191 4.50 15.83 2.51
CA THR A 191 4.16 16.71 1.38
C THR A 191 4.37 16.00 0.04
N THR A 192 5.40 15.17 -0.07
CA THR A 192 5.69 14.43 -1.30
C THR A 192 4.63 13.37 -1.55
N ILE A 193 4.39 12.47 -0.60
CA ILE A 193 3.51 11.33 -0.82
C ILE A 193 2.06 11.76 -0.99
N ARG A 194 1.59 12.78 -0.25
CA ARG A 194 0.21 13.31 -0.30
C ARG A 194 0.02 14.30 -1.45
N VAL A 195 0.72 15.43 -1.37
CA VAL A 195 0.46 16.57 -2.25
C VAL A 195 1.06 16.35 -3.64
N VAL A 196 2.33 15.98 -3.74
CA VAL A 196 2.95 15.71 -5.06
C VAL A 196 2.32 14.46 -5.68
N GLY A 197 2.16 13.38 -4.90
CA GLY A 197 1.54 12.13 -5.33
C GLY A 197 0.10 12.29 -5.82
N GLY A 198 -0.75 12.96 -5.03
CA GLY A 198 -2.15 13.21 -5.36
C GLY A 198 -2.33 14.08 -6.60
N LEU A 199 -1.54 15.16 -6.73
CA LEU A 199 -1.55 16.02 -7.93
C LEU A 199 -1.05 15.27 -9.18
N LEU A 200 0.02 14.47 -9.05
CA LEU A 200 0.53 13.67 -10.18
C LEU A 200 -0.48 12.61 -10.63
N SER A 201 -1.18 11.96 -9.69
CA SER A 201 -2.17 10.94 -10.02
C SER A 201 -3.42 11.56 -10.62
N ALA A 202 -3.89 12.69 -10.10
CA ALA A 202 -4.94 13.48 -10.72
C ALA A 202 -4.58 13.88 -12.17
N TYR A 203 -3.32 14.28 -12.42
CA TYR A 203 -2.83 14.55 -13.78
C TYR A 203 -2.81 13.30 -14.66
N ASP A 204 -2.24 12.18 -14.20
CA ASP A 204 -2.12 10.97 -15.00
C ASP A 204 -3.49 10.36 -15.34
N LEU A 205 -4.51 10.55 -14.48
CA LEU A 205 -5.89 10.11 -14.69
C LEU A 205 -6.70 11.04 -15.60
N SER A 206 -6.64 12.36 -15.37
CA SER A 206 -7.50 13.34 -16.05
C SER A 206 -6.87 14.01 -17.27
N GLY A 207 -5.54 14.05 -17.35
CA GLY A 207 -4.79 14.83 -18.34
C GLY A 207 -4.82 16.35 -18.12
N ASP A 208 -5.42 16.85 -17.04
CA ASP A 208 -5.49 18.30 -16.77
C ASP A 208 -4.16 18.85 -16.24
N LYS A 209 -3.55 19.72 -17.04
CA LYS A 209 -2.21 20.27 -16.78
C LYS A 209 -2.12 21.09 -15.50
N ILE A 210 -3.24 21.62 -14.98
CA ILE A 210 -3.20 22.39 -13.73
C ILE A 210 -2.59 21.58 -12.58
N PHE A 211 -2.88 20.28 -12.52
CA PHE A 211 -2.34 19.42 -11.46
C PHE A 211 -0.84 19.21 -11.63
N LEU A 212 -0.35 19.04 -12.86
CA LEU A 212 1.09 18.94 -13.13
C LEU A 212 1.83 20.24 -12.81
N GLU A 213 1.25 21.39 -13.16
CA GLU A 213 1.81 22.71 -12.83
C GLU A 213 1.92 22.92 -11.32
N LYS A 214 0.88 22.55 -10.56
CA LYS A 214 0.90 22.62 -9.10
C LYS A 214 1.86 21.61 -8.47
N ALA A 215 1.94 20.38 -8.99
CA ALA A 215 2.91 19.38 -8.54
C ALA A 215 4.34 19.89 -8.73
N GLN A 216 4.62 20.58 -9.84
CA GLN A 216 5.92 21.17 -10.10
C GLN A 216 6.25 22.31 -9.14
N ASP A 217 5.30 23.21 -8.83
CA ASP A 217 5.50 24.33 -7.89
C ASP A 217 5.88 23.83 -6.49
N ILE A 218 5.10 22.92 -5.91
CA ILE A 218 5.42 22.39 -4.59
C ILE A 218 6.74 21.59 -4.58
N ALA A 219 7.00 20.77 -5.60
CA ALA A 219 8.26 20.03 -5.69
C ALA A 219 9.48 20.97 -5.78
N ASP A 220 9.36 22.08 -6.52
CA ASP A 220 10.44 23.08 -6.61
C ASP A 220 10.75 23.73 -5.26
N ARG A 221 9.74 23.90 -4.40
CA ARG A 221 9.91 24.42 -3.03
C ARG A 221 10.56 23.42 -2.09
N LEU A 222 10.37 22.11 -2.33
CA LEU A 222 10.96 21.05 -1.53
C LEU A 222 12.44 20.81 -1.87
N LEU A 223 12.90 21.12 -3.09
CA LEU A 223 14.26 20.82 -3.58
C LEU A 223 15.41 21.20 -2.64
N PRO A 224 15.38 22.32 -1.87
CA PRO A 224 16.46 22.64 -0.93
C PRO A 224 16.66 21.59 0.18
N ALA A 225 15.67 20.73 0.45
CA ALA A 225 15.80 19.67 1.45
C ALA A 225 16.97 18.71 1.14
N TRP A 226 17.28 18.50 -0.14
CA TRP A 226 18.40 17.67 -0.61
C TRP A 226 19.75 18.40 -0.65
N ASP A 227 19.86 19.63 -0.13
CA ASP A 227 21.12 20.38 -0.10
C ASP A 227 21.98 20.04 1.14
N SER A 228 21.91 18.80 1.61
CA SER A 228 22.86 18.22 2.56
C SER A 228 24.16 17.79 1.86
N PRO A 229 25.29 17.65 2.56
CA PRO A 229 26.54 17.22 1.93
C PRO A 229 26.51 15.86 1.23
N SER A 230 25.68 14.91 1.71
CA SER A 230 25.50 13.62 1.02
C SER A 230 24.44 13.66 -0.09
N GLY A 231 23.54 14.65 -0.06
CA GLY A 231 22.35 14.68 -0.89
C GLY A 231 21.18 13.84 -0.35
N ILE A 232 21.30 13.22 0.83
CA ILE A 232 20.16 12.65 1.56
C ILE A 232 19.36 13.80 2.19
N PRO A 233 18.03 13.89 1.97
CA PRO A 233 17.28 15.07 2.37
C PRO A 233 17.15 15.19 3.88
N TYR A 234 17.11 16.43 4.37
CA TYR A 234 16.53 16.71 5.68
C TYR A 234 15.00 16.50 5.61
N ASN A 235 14.38 16.05 6.70
CA ASN A 235 12.97 15.65 6.68
C ASN A 235 11.98 16.81 6.84
N ILE A 236 12.43 17.99 7.28
CA ILE A 236 11.58 19.18 7.44
C ILE A 236 12.12 20.33 6.58
N ILE A 237 11.23 21.09 5.95
CA ILE A 237 11.57 22.29 5.19
C ILE A 237 10.51 23.39 5.36
N ASN A 238 10.96 24.63 5.51
CA ASN A 238 10.06 25.78 5.47
C ASN A 238 9.62 26.12 4.04
N LEU A 239 8.33 26.04 3.71
CA LEU A 239 7.85 26.19 2.32
C LEU A 239 8.00 27.61 1.72
N ALA A 240 8.11 28.65 2.56
CA ALA A 240 8.33 30.02 2.12
C ALA A 240 9.83 30.40 2.08
N ARG A 241 10.62 29.89 3.03
CA ARG A 241 12.02 30.28 3.21
C ARG A 241 13.02 29.30 2.58
N GLY A 242 12.61 28.06 2.35
CA GLY A 242 13.46 27.01 1.81
C GLY A 242 14.58 26.57 2.76
N ASN A 243 14.43 26.78 4.07
CA ASN A 243 15.42 26.40 5.07
C ASN A 243 15.11 24.98 5.58
N PRO A 244 15.94 23.97 5.27
CA PRO A 244 15.69 22.60 5.68
C PRO A 244 16.37 22.28 7.03
N HIS A 245 15.80 21.34 7.78
CA HIS A 245 16.39 20.78 8.99
C HIS A 245 15.77 19.43 9.35
N ASN A 246 16.36 18.70 10.30
CA ASN A 246 15.75 17.50 10.87
C ASN A 246 15.02 17.82 12.19
N PRO A 247 14.05 17.00 12.61
CA PRO A 247 13.43 17.14 13.92
C PRO A 247 14.48 17.03 15.03
N GLN A 248 14.39 17.87 16.06
CA GLN A 248 15.43 17.95 17.09
C GLN A 248 15.69 16.62 17.81
N TRP A 249 14.66 15.79 17.97
CA TRP A 249 14.72 14.51 18.66
C TRP A 249 15.47 13.41 17.88
N THR A 250 15.73 13.59 16.58
CA THR A 250 16.53 12.63 15.79
C THR A 250 18.03 12.80 15.98
N GLY A 251 18.47 13.82 16.73
CA GLY A 251 19.88 14.16 16.89
C GLY A 251 20.55 14.60 15.58
N GLY A 252 19.76 15.14 14.63
CA GLY A 252 20.23 15.56 13.31
C GLY A 252 20.20 14.48 12.24
N ASN A 253 19.80 13.24 12.56
CA ASN A 253 19.61 12.19 11.55
C ASN A 253 18.30 12.40 10.78
N SER A 254 18.32 11.96 9.52
CA SER A 254 17.11 11.80 8.71
C SER A 254 16.51 10.42 8.95
N ILE A 255 15.20 10.31 8.77
CA ILE A 255 14.43 9.07 8.88
C ILE A 255 14.50 8.28 7.56
N LEU A 256 14.72 6.97 7.66
CA LEU A 256 14.89 6.09 6.51
C LEU A 256 13.66 6.08 5.59
N ALA A 257 12.46 5.87 6.14
CA ALA A 257 11.22 5.91 5.36
C ALA A 257 11.04 7.27 4.71
N ASP A 258 11.16 8.37 5.45
CA ASP A 258 11.01 9.72 4.92
C ASP A 258 11.91 10.00 3.71
N SER A 259 13.21 9.73 3.83
CA SER A 259 14.18 9.98 2.75
C SER A 259 14.17 8.92 1.65
N GLY A 260 13.66 7.73 1.95
CA GLY A 260 13.63 6.57 1.07
C GLY A 260 12.32 6.40 0.28
N THR A 261 11.38 7.34 0.43
CA THR A 261 10.00 7.23 -0.07
C THR A 261 9.54 8.51 -0.78
N GLU A 262 10.41 9.05 -1.63
CA GLU A 262 10.15 10.25 -2.45
C GLU A 262 10.37 9.98 -3.94
N GLN A 263 10.85 8.76 -4.25
CA GLN A 263 11.39 8.39 -5.54
C GLN A 263 10.29 8.28 -6.60
N LEU A 264 9.16 7.63 -6.31
CA LEU A 264 8.10 7.45 -7.29
C LEU A 264 7.59 8.80 -7.84
N GLU A 265 7.33 9.74 -6.95
CA GLU A 265 6.76 11.06 -7.25
C GLU A 265 7.75 11.89 -8.06
N PHE A 266 8.99 12.03 -7.59
CA PHE A 266 10.00 12.86 -8.25
C PHE A 266 10.48 12.25 -9.56
N ILE A 267 10.56 10.91 -9.67
CA ILE A 267 10.83 10.23 -10.95
C ILE A 267 9.68 10.50 -11.93
N ALA A 268 8.43 10.33 -11.51
CA ALA A 268 7.27 10.57 -12.35
C ALA A 268 7.21 12.03 -12.81
N LEU A 269 7.45 12.99 -11.90
CA LEU A 269 7.48 14.42 -12.19
C LEU A 269 8.52 14.75 -13.27
N SER A 270 9.74 14.21 -13.16
CA SER A 270 10.75 14.33 -14.22
C SER A 270 10.27 13.77 -15.56
N GLN A 271 9.61 12.62 -15.55
CA GLN A 271 9.06 12.00 -16.78
C GLN A 271 7.89 12.77 -17.39
N ARG A 272 7.12 13.53 -16.59
CA ARG A 272 5.98 14.32 -17.07
C ARG A 272 6.38 15.72 -17.54
N THR A 273 7.31 16.36 -16.83
CA THR A 273 7.82 17.70 -17.15
C THR A 273 8.96 17.70 -18.17
N GLY A 274 9.68 16.58 -18.31
CA GLY A 274 10.92 16.50 -19.07
C GLY A 274 12.14 17.10 -18.37
N ASN A 275 12.00 17.55 -17.11
CA ASN A 275 13.09 18.13 -16.34
C ASN A 275 13.76 17.05 -15.49
N PRO A 276 15.03 16.67 -15.74
CA PRO A 276 15.67 15.55 -15.06
C PRO A 276 16.04 15.84 -13.60
N LYS A 277 15.97 17.10 -13.14
CA LYS A 277 16.46 17.49 -11.80
C LYS A 277 15.78 16.73 -10.66
N TYR A 278 14.47 16.47 -10.75
CA TYR A 278 13.70 15.81 -9.70
C TYR A 278 14.17 14.36 -9.52
N GLN A 279 14.16 13.59 -10.61
CA GLN A 279 14.67 12.23 -10.65
C GLN A 279 16.13 12.16 -10.17
N GLN A 280 17.01 13.04 -10.66
CA GLN A 280 18.42 13.01 -10.28
C GLN A 280 18.64 13.18 -8.78
N LYS A 281 17.84 14.04 -8.12
CA LYS A 281 17.92 14.26 -6.67
C LYS A 281 17.56 13.00 -5.89
N VAL A 282 16.39 12.41 -6.17
CA VAL A 282 15.90 11.25 -5.41
C VAL A 282 16.63 9.94 -5.73
N GLU A 283 17.15 9.78 -6.95
CA GLU A 283 17.99 8.62 -7.30
C GLU A 283 19.37 8.71 -6.64
N ASN A 284 19.92 9.91 -6.43
CA ASN A 284 21.16 10.07 -5.68
C ASN A 284 21.03 9.55 -4.25
N VAL A 285 19.88 9.76 -3.59
CA VAL A 285 19.61 9.21 -2.25
C VAL A 285 19.77 7.69 -2.24
N ILE A 286 19.20 7.00 -3.23
CA ILE A 286 19.28 5.53 -3.32
C ILE A 286 20.71 5.07 -3.58
N LEU A 287 21.47 5.80 -4.40
CA LEU A 287 22.90 5.51 -4.60
C LEU A 287 23.70 5.66 -3.30
N GLU A 288 23.41 6.68 -2.49
CA GLU A 288 24.03 6.87 -1.18
C GLU A 288 23.66 5.76 -0.19
N LEU A 289 22.37 5.43 -0.07
CA LEU A 289 21.91 4.33 0.78
C LEU A 289 22.50 2.99 0.35
N ASN A 290 22.68 2.75 -0.96
CA ASN A 290 23.27 1.53 -1.47
C ASN A 290 24.74 1.35 -1.04
N LYS A 291 25.50 2.44 -0.83
CA LYS A 291 26.90 2.36 -0.35
C LYS A 291 27.01 1.82 1.07
N ILE A 292 25.98 2.04 1.88
CA ILE A 292 25.90 1.60 3.29
C ILE A 292 24.95 0.42 3.48
N PHE A 293 24.49 -0.18 2.38
CA PHE A 293 23.50 -1.24 2.41
C PHE A 293 24.11 -2.51 3.02
N PRO A 294 23.55 -3.03 4.13
CA PRO A 294 24.13 -4.18 4.80
C PRO A 294 23.88 -5.48 4.01
N ALA A 295 24.62 -6.52 4.34
CA ALA A 295 24.52 -7.81 3.64
C ALA A 295 23.14 -8.48 3.77
N ASP A 296 22.39 -8.19 4.84
CA ASP A 296 21.01 -8.62 5.04
C ASP A 296 19.98 -7.61 4.49
N GLY A 297 20.42 -6.47 3.96
CA GLY A 297 19.57 -5.44 3.36
C GLY A 297 18.66 -4.71 4.34
N LEU A 298 18.88 -4.84 5.64
CA LEU A 298 18.06 -4.23 6.69
C LEU A 298 18.72 -2.97 7.26
N LEU A 299 18.20 -1.80 6.89
CA LEU A 299 18.73 -0.52 7.36
C LEU A 299 18.06 -0.08 8.68
N PRO A 300 18.81 0.50 9.62
CA PRO A 300 18.24 1.19 10.78
C PRO A 300 17.43 2.42 10.36
N ILE A 301 16.44 2.82 11.17
CA ILE A 301 15.54 3.94 10.88
C ILE A 301 16.24 5.31 10.80
N TYR A 302 17.46 5.45 11.32
CA TYR A 302 18.22 6.71 11.27
C TYR A 302 19.42 6.66 10.34
N ILE A 303 19.44 7.62 9.41
CA ILE A 303 20.51 7.85 8.45
C ILE A 303 21.08 9.25 8.65
N ASN A 304 22.41 9.38 8.63
CA ASN A 304 23.07 10.66 8.78
C ASN A 304 23.19 11.38 7.41
N PRO A 305 22.50 12.54 7.21
CA PRO A 305 22.51 13.23 5.92
C PRO A 305 23.80 14.00 5.63
N GLU A 306 24.69 14.17 6.60
CA GLU A 306 25.98 14.85 6.40
C GLU A 306 27.04 13.88 5.86
N ARG A 307 27.04 12.62 6.33
CA ARG A 307 28.13 11.66 6.09
C ARG A 307 27.73 10.44 5.29
N SER A 308 26.43 10.23 5.02
CA SER A 308 25.94 9.00 4.39
C SER A 308 26.32 7.76 5.22
N THR A 309 25.95 7.76 6.51
CA THR A 309 26.22 6.65 7.45
C THR A 309 25.00 6.32 8.28
N THR A 310 24.85 5.08 8.73
CA THR A 310 23.77 4.69 9.64
C THR A 310 24.09 5.08 11.09
N SER A 311 23.05 5.30 11.88
CA SER A 311 23.13 5.44 13.34
C SER A 311 22.49 4.22 14.01
N TYR A 312 23.03 3.79 15.16
CA TYR A 312 22.42 2.71 15.93
C TYR A 312 20.98 3.09 16.30
N SER A 313 20.03 2.32 15.79
CA SER A 313 18.59 2.52 15.98
C SER A 313 17.85 1.25 15.60
N THR A 314 16.54 1.22 15.88
CA THR A 314 15.66 0.11 15.51
C THR A 314 15.68 -0.13 14.00
N ILE A 315 15.60 -1.39 13.61
CA ILE A 315 15.27 -1.86 12.28
C ILE A 315 13.84 -2.38 12.37
N THR A 316 12.95 -1.88 11.52
CA THR A 316 11.53 -2.23 11.54
C THR A 316 10.94 -2.14 10.13
N PHE A 317 9.86 -2.91 9.91
CA PHE A 317 8.93 -2.76 8.79
C PHE A 317 7.66 -2.01 9.23
N GLY A 318 7.65 -1.39 10.40
CA GLY A 318 6.65 -0.41 10.82
C GLY A 318 7.19 1.01 10.66
N ALA A 319 6.70 1.91 11.51
CA ALA A 319 6.97 3.34 11.40
C ALA A 319 8.46 3.67 11.22
N MET A 320 8.75 4.65 10.36
CA MET A 320 10.10 5.18 10.07
C MET A 320 11.01 4.27 9.24
N GLY A 321 10.58 3.05 8.88
CA GLY A 321 11.36 2.11 8.07
C GLY A 321 10.60 1.42 6.94
N ASP A 322 9.33 1.11 7.14
CA ASP A 322 8.36 0.54 6.20
C ASP A 322 8.55 0.91 4.71
N SER A 323 8.16 2.11 4.31
CA SER A 323 7.90 2.47 2.92
C SER A 323 9.18 2.62 2.07
N PHE A 324 10.35 2.69 2.72
CA PHE A 324 11.64 2.54 2.01
C PHE A 324 11.70 1.20 1.28
N TYR A 325 11.36 0.10 1.97
CA TYR A 325 11.36 -1.23 1.38
C TYR A 325 10.29 -1.36 0.29
N GLU A 326 9.15 -0.72 0.50
CA GLU A 326 8.07 -0.65 -0.49
C GLU A 326 8.53 0.03 -1.78
N TYR A 327 9.22 1.18 -1.68
CA TYR A 327 9.65 1.96 -2.84
C TYR A 327 10.78 1.31 -3.62
N LEU A 328 11.62 0.48 -2.98
CA LEU A 328 12.56 -0.37 -3.72
C LEU A 328 11.82 -1.27 -4.72
N LEU A 329 10.71 -1.88 -4.33
CA LEU A 329 9.91 -2.69 -5.25
C LEU A 329 9.12 -1.82 -6.25
N LYS A 330 8.46 -0.77 -5.75
CA LYS A 330 7.54 0.01 -6.57
C LYS A 330 8.26 0.84 -7.63
N VAL A 331 9.48 1.34 -7.38
CA VAL A 331 10.29 2.04 -8.41
C VAL A 331 10.77 1.07 -9.50
N TRP A 332 11.11 -0.18 -9.13
CA TRP A 332 11.39 -1.24 -10.12
C TRP A 332 10.19 -1.47 -11.06
N ILE A 333 8.99 -1.50 -10.51
CA ILE A 333 7.74 -1.64 -11.29
C ILE A 333 7.47 -0.39 -12.13
N GLN A 334 7.59 0.80 -11.53
CA GLN A 334 7.38 2.10 -12.19
C GLN A 334 8.26 2.25 -13.44
N GLY A 335 9.52 1.80 -13.36
CA GLY A 335 10.47 1.81 -14.48
C GLY A 335 10.21 0.74 -15.54
N ASN A 336 9.11 0.00 -15.43
CA ASN A 336 8.73 -1.14 -16.27
C ASN A 336 9.77 -2.27 -16.27
N LYS A 337 10.38 -2.54 -15.11
CA LYS A 337 11.23 -3.73 -14.89
C LYS A 337 12.41 -3.84 -15.87
N THR A 338 12.99 -2.70 -16.25
CA THR A 338 14.11 -2.64 -17.21
C THR A 338 15.47 -2.76 -16.53
N ALA A 339 16.51 -3.11 -17.29
CA ALA A 339 17.88 -3.21 -16.77
C ALA A 339 18.35 -1.92 -16.05
N THR A 340 17.90 -0.76 -16.52
CA THR A 340 18.23 0.56 -15.95
C THR A 340 17.81 0.70 -14.48
N VAL A 341 16.71 0.06 -14.06
CA VAL A 341 16.18 0.12 -12.68
C VAL A 341 16.42 -1.16 -11.89
N LYS A 342 17.22 -2.11 -12.41
CA LYS A 342 17.42 -3.43 -11.79
C LYS A 342 18.00 -3.38 -10.38
N HIS A 343 18.83 -2.39 -10.08
CA HIS A 343 19.43 -2.22 -8.75
C HIS A 343 18.38 -2.06 -7.64
N TYR A 344 17.25 -1.41 -7.90
CA TYR A 344 16.12 -1.33 -6.96
C TYR A 344 15.58 -2.71 -6.61
N ARG A 345 15.41 -3.57 -7.61
CA ARG A 345 14.98 -4.96 -7.40
C ARG A 345 16.01 -5.74 -6.60
N GLU A 346 17.29 -5.59 -6.88
CA GLU A 346 18.37 -6.30 -6.17
C GLU A 346 18.45 -5.89 -4.70
N MET A 347 18.31 -4.60 -4.40
CA MET A 347 18.20 -4.09 -3.03
C MET A 347 16.98 -4.68 -2.33
N TRP A 348 15.80 -4.64 -2.98
CA TRP A 348 14.57 -5.21 -2.43
C TRP A 348 14.71 -6.71 -2.12
N GLU A 349 15.21 -7.51 -3.06
CA GLU A 349 15.37 -8.96 -2.86
C GLU A 349 16.34 -9.29 -1.72
N THR A 350 17.37 -8.45 -1.55
CA THR A 350 18.31 -8.56 -0.42
C THR A 350 17.58 -8.27 0.90
N SER A 351 16.81 -7.17 0.98
CA SER A 351 15.99 -6.85 2.15
C SER A 351 14.95 -7.93 2.45
N MET A 352 14.33 -8.55 1.44
CA MET A 352 13.35 -9.62 1.66
C MET A 352 13.99 -10.88 2.24
N LYS A 353 15.25 -11.18 1.91
CA LYS A 353 16.02 -12.23 2.59
C LYS A 353 16.30 -11.86 4.04
N GLY A 354 16.62 -10.60 4.32
CA GLY A 354 16.74 -10.06 5.68
C GLY A 354 15.43 -10.15 6.47
N LEU A 355 14.30 -9.77 5.87
CA LEU A 355 12.96 -9.82 6.48
C LEU A 355 12.64 -11.21 7.04
N LEU A 356 13.04 -12.29 6.35
CA LEU A 356 12.83 -13.66 6.84
C LEU A 356 13.48 -13.92 8.21
N SER A 357 14.54 -13.21 8.56
CA SER A 357 15.18 -13.31 9.88
C SER A 357 14.40 -12.62 11.00
N LEU A 358 13.45 -11.75 10.64
CA LEU A 358 12.56 -11.02 11.55
C LEU A 358 11.22 -11.73 11.75
N VAL A 359 10.91 -12.76 10.94
CA VAL A 359 9.62 -13.44 10.97
C VAL A 359 9.58 -14.48 12.09
N LYS A 360 8.53 -14.41 12.92
CA LYS A 360 8.21 -15.40 13.94
C LYS A 360 6.76 -15.85 13.84
N ARG A 361 6.41 -16.90 14.59
CA ARG A 361 5.05 -17.44 14.71
C ARG A 361 4.65 -17.62 16.17
N THR A 362 3.39 -17.35 16.46
CA THR A 362 2.83 -17.54 17.81
C THR A 362 2.46 -19.01 18.08
N THR A 363 2.24 -19.35 19.36
CA THR A 363 1.62 -20.60 19.79
C THR A 363 0.43 -20.25 20.69
N PRO A 364 -0.77 -20.84 20.51
CA PRO A 364 -1.07 -22.01 19.66
C PRO A 364 -1.54 -21.70 18.23
N SER A 365 -1.93 -20.45 17.92
CA SER A 365 -2.66 -20.18 16.65
C SER A 365 -1.76 -20.00 15.43
N SER A 366 -0.43 -20.01 15.61
CA SER A 366 0.55 -19.88 14.51
C SER A 366 0.40 -18.59 13.70
N PHE A 367 0.02 -17.48 14.34
CA PHE A 367 0.03 -16.17 13.68
C PHE A 367 1.47 -15.78 13.33
N THR A 368 1.72 -15.54 12.05
CA THR A 368 3.01 -15.07 11.56
C THR A 368 3.09 -13.55 11.72
N TYR A 369 4.20 -13.04 12.26
CA TYR A 369 4.42 -11.61 12.47
C TYR A 369 5.87 -11.22 12.20
N ILE A 370 6.11 -9.92 11.95
CA ILE A 370 7.43 -9.34 11.70
C ILE A 370 7.88 -8.62 12.98
N CYS A 371 8.98 -9.06 13.57
CA CYS A 371 9.58 -8.44 14.75
C CYS A 371 10.34 -7.15 14.39
N GLU A 372 10.43 -6.25 15.35
CA GLU A 372 11.44 -5.19 15.34
C GLU A 372 12.79 -5.74 15.80
N LYS A 373 13.90 -5.20 15.27
CA LYS A 373 15.27 -5.58 15.65
C LYS A 373 16.02 -4.37 16.20
N ASN A 374 16.66 -4.53 17.35
CA ASN A 374 17.53 -3.52 17.94
C ASN A 374 18.87 -4.16 18.33
N GLY A 375 19.93 -3.84 17.58
CA GLY A 375 21.17 -4.62 17.60
C GLY A 375 20.90 -6.09 17.27
N ASP A 376 21.30 -7.00 18.16
CA ASP A 376 21.08 -8.45 18.01
C ASP A 376 19.76 -8.94 18.64
N SER A 377 18.99 -8.05 19.27
CA SER A 377 17.76 -8.41 19.97
C SER A 377 16.52 -8.19 19.11
N LEU A 378 15.60 -9.16 19.11
CA LEU A 378 14.29 -9.02 18.49
C LEU A 378 13.24 -8.64 19.54
N THR A 379 12.35 -7.73 19.17
CA THR A 379 11.18 -7.35 19.96
C THR A 379 9.94 -7.91 19.29
N ASP A 380 9.16 -8.68 20.03
CA ASP A 380 7.93 -9.32 19.56
C ASP A 380 6.75 -8.32 19.56
N LYS A 381 6.90 -7.29 18.70
CA LYS A 381 5.96 -6.20 18.45
C LYS A 381 5.82 -6.03 16.93
N MET A 382 4.60 -5.79 16.47
CA MET A 382 4.29 -5.44 15.07
C MET A 382 3.31 -4.26 15.05
N ASP A 383 3.66 -3.21 14.32
CA ASP A 383 2.75 -2.08 14.07
C ASP A 383 1.68 -2.46 13.05
N GLU A 384 0.52 -1.82 13.11
CA GLU A 384 -0.50 -1.95 12.05
C GLU A 384 0.02 -1.42 10.71
N LEU A 385 0.90 -0.41 10.74
CA LEU A 385 1.70 0.02 9.59
C LEU A 385 2.41 -1.15 8.87
N ALA A 386 2.96 -2.11 9.63
CA ALA A 386 3.66 -3.26 9.04
C ALA A 386 2.73 -4.21 8.26
N CYS A 387 1.40 -4.00 8.32
CA CYS A 387 0.42 -4.70 7.51
C CYS A 387 0.39 -4.26 6.05
N PHE A 388 1.27 -3.35 5.59
CA PHE A 388 1.55 -3.11 4.17
C PHE A 388 2.37 -4.27 3.55
N ALA A 389 3.19 -4.93 4.37
CA ALA A 389 4.17 -5.92 3.94
C ALA A 389 3.56 -7.14 3.21
N PRO A 390 2.39 -7.70 3.60
CA PRO A 390 1.73 -8.74 2.81
C PRO A 390 1.49 -8.33 1.35
N GLY A 391 0.93 -7.13 1.12
CA GLY A 391 0.69 -6.59 -0.23
C GLY A 391 1.99 -6.42 -1.01
N MET A 392 3.02 -5.85 -0.39
CA MET A 392 4.35 -5.72 -0.98
C MET A 392 4.96 -7.09 -1.35
N LEU A 393 4.90 -8.07 -0.45
CA LEU A 393 5.43 -9.41 -0.68
C LEU A 393 4.70 -10.13 -1.81
N ALA A 394 3.36 -10.07 -1.82
CA ALA A 394 2.54 -10.62 -2.89
C ALA A 394 2.89 -9.99 -4.24
N LEU A 395 2.96 -8.65 -4.31
CA LEU A 395 3.33 -7.90 -5.52
C LEU A 395 4.73 -8.29 -6.02
N GLY A 396 5.70 -8.39 -5.12
CA GLY A 396 7.09 -8.71 -5.42
C GLY A 396 7.36 -10.18 -5.74
N SER A 397 6.44 -11.08 -5.40
CA SER A 397 6.58 -12.54 -5.62
C SER A 397 6.67 -12.92 -7.11
N SER A 398 6.02 -12.16 -7.99
CA SER A 398 5.96 -12.44 -9.44
C SER A 398 7.31 -12.35 -10.16
N GLY A 399 8.31 -11.71 -9.55
CA GLY A 399 9.67 -11.58 -10.10
C GLY A 399 10.62 -12.73 -9.77
N TYR A 400 10.23 -13.65 -8.88
CA TYR A 400 11.08 -14.75 -8.42
C TYR A 400 10.93 -16.03 -9.26
N ALA A 401 11.87 -16.95 -9.09
CA ALA A 401 11.70 -18.33 -9.55
C ALA A 401 10.50 -19.00 -8.83
N PRO A 402 9.83 -20.00 -9.42
CA PRO A 402 8.56 -20.53 -8.90
C PRO A 402 8.55 -20.91 -7.41
N ASP A 403 9.60 -21.59 -6.92
CA ASP A 403 9.68 -22.02 -5.52
C ASP A 403 9.82 -20.84 -4.55
N GLU A 404 10.61 -19.84 -4.92
CA GLU A 404 10.83 -18.63 -4.10
C GLU A 404 9.62 -17.70 -4.18
N SER A 405 8.98 -17.62 -5.34
CA SER A 405 7.69 -16.94 -5.54
C SER A 405 6.62 -17.50 -4.61
N GLN A 406 6.44 -18.83 -4.59
CA GLN A 406 5.49 -19.50 -3.71
C GLN A 406 5.80 -19.27 -2.23
N LYS A 407 7.09 -19.28 -1.85
CA LYS A 407 7.51 -19.01 -0.47
C LYS A 407 7.08 -17.63 0.01
N PHE A 408 7.35 -16.58 -0.77
CA PHE A 408 6.98 -15.22 -0.40
C PHE A 408 5.48 -14.97 -0.49
N LEU A 409 4.79 -15.59 -1.46
CA LEU A 409 3.33 -15.52 -1.53
C LEU A 409 2.69 -16.17 -0.30
N SER A 410 3.13 -17.37 0.10
CA SER A 410 2.62 -18.01 1.32
C SER A 410 2.92 -17.19 2.59
N LEU A 411 4.10 -16.56 2.68
CA LEU A 411 4.39 -15.63 3.77
C LEU A 411 3.44 -14.43 3.76
N ALA A 412 3.12 -13.87 2.60
CA ALA A 412 2.15 -12.79 2.46
C ALA A 412 0.76 -13.22 2.95
N GLU A 413 0.30 -14.42 2.55
CA GLU A 413 -1.00 -14.96 2.99
C GLU A 413 -1.06 -15.15 4.52
N GLU A 414 0.02 -15.66 5.13
CA GLU A 414 0.13 -15.85 6.58
C GLU A 414 0.15 -14.53 7.34
N LEU A 415 0.89 -13.52 6.86
CA LEU A 415 0.94 -12.19 7.48
C LEU A 415 -0.40 -11.46 7.34
N ALA A 416 -1.06 -11.55 6.18
CA ALA A 416 -2.38 -10.98 5.97
C ALA A 416 -3.44 -11.61 6.89
N TRP A 417 -3.32 -12.91 7.18
CA TRP A 417 -4.16 -13.56 8.19
C TRP A 417 -3.95 -12.95 9.59
N THR A 418 -2.71 -12.70 9.99
CA THR A 418 -2.41 -12.00 11.26
C THR A 418 -2.99 -10.60 11.28
N CYS A 419 -2.76 -9.81 10.23
CA CYS A 419 -3.27 -8.44 10.11
C CYS A 419 -4.80 -8.37 10.14
N TYR A 420 -5.50 -9.28 9.44
CA TYR A 420 -6.95 -9.39 9.56
C TYR A 420 -7.38 -9.74 11.00
N ASN A 421 -6.60 -10.55 11.73
CA ASN A 421 -6.89 -10.88 13.12
C ASN A 421 -6.57 -9.77 14.11
N PHE A 422 -5.79 -8.75 13.75
CA PHE A 422 -5.73 -7.51 14.53
C PHE A 422 -7.14 -6.93 14.68
N TYR A 423 -7.88 -6.81 13.59
CA TYR A 423 -9.27 -6.38 13.59
C TYR A 423 -10.14 -7.36 14.39
N GLN A 424 -10.05 -8.67 14.12
CA GLN A 424 -10.93 -9.64 14.78
C GLN A 424 -10.72 -9.78 16.29
N SER A 425 -9.52 -9.45 16.79
CA SER A 425 -9.18 -9.57 18.21
C SER A 425 -9.87 -8.53 19.11
N THR A 426 -10.40 -7.44 18.53
CA THR A 426 -11.00 -6.34 19.30
C THR A 426 -12.53 -6.39 19.31
N PRO A 427 -13.19 -5.85 20.36
CA PRO A 427 -14.65 -5.73 20.39
C PRO A 427 -15.24 -4.88 19.25
N THR A 428 -14.54 -3.80 18.85
CA THR A 428 -15.01 -2.91 17.77
C THR A 428 -14.81 -3.51 16.39
N LYS A 429 -13.99 -4.57 16.27
CA LYS A 429 -13.54 -5.11 14.99
C LYS A 429 -12.69 -4.14 14.17
N LEU A 430 -12.06 -3.17 14.84
CA LEU A 430 -11.04 -2.28 14.29
C LEU A 430 -9.70 -2.56 14.98
N ALA A 431 -8.60 -2.53 14.23
CA ALA A 431 -7.27 -2.77 14.78
C ALA A 431 -6.75 -1.58 15.61
N GLY A 432 -6.09 -1.85 16.73
CA GLY A 432 -5.21 -0.87 17.38
C GLY A 432 -3.95 -0.60 16.54
N GLU A 433 -3.15 0.37 16.95
CA GLU A 433 -1.96 0.84 16.23
C GLU A 433 -0.79 -0.14 16.24
N ASN A 434 -0.67 -0.98 17.27
CA ASN A 434 0.34 -2.04 17.31
C ASN A 434 -0.08 -3.19 18.24
N TYR A 435 0.59 -4.32 18.07
CA TYR A 435 0.35 -5.55 18.81
C TYR A 435 1.65 -6.12 19.35
N PHE A 436 1.57 -6.65 20.58
CA PHE A 436 2.61 -7.49 21.16
C PHE A 436 2.25 -8.96 20.99
N PHE A 437 3.27 -9.80 20.82
CA PHE A 437 3.11 -11.23 20.64
C PHE A 437 3.79 -11.97 21.79
N SER A 438 3.09 -12.96 22.34
CA SER A 438 3.60 -13.75 23.46
C SER A 438 3.14 -15.20 23.38
N GLU A 439 3.99 -16.09 23.90
CA GLU A 439 3.68 -17.52 23.94
C GLU A 439 2.44 -17.78 24.83
N GLY A 440 1.44 -18.47 24.29
CA GLY A 440 0.23 -18.85 25.02
C GLY A 440 -0.92 -17.84 24.98
N GLN A 441 -0.70 -16.60 24.52
CA GLN A 441 -1.74 -15.57 24.35
C GLN A 441 -1.94 -15.15 22.88
N ASP A 442 -1.05 -15.59 21.98
CA ASP A 442 -0.96 -15.19 20.57
C ASP A 442 -0.64 -13.71 20.38
N MET A 443 -1.62 -12.81 20.54
CA MET A 443 -1.45 -11.37 20.35
C MET A 443 -2.26 -10.55 21.36
N SER A 444 -1.76 -9.36 21.70
CA SER A 444 -2.48 -8.38 22.51
C SER A 444 -2.28 -6.97 21.96
N VAL A 445 -3.33 -6.17 22.04
CA VAL A 445 -3.28 -4.75 21.65
C VAL A 445 -2.26 -4.04 22.54
N GLY A 446 -1.27 -3.40 21.92
CA GLY A 446 -0.34 -2.51 22.62
C GLY A 446 -0.94 -1.10 22.70
N THR A 447 -0.75 -0.31 21.64
CA THR A 447 -1.41 1.00 21.53
C THR A 447 -2.80 0.82 20.93
N SER A 448 -3.84 1.25 21.66
CA SER A 448 -5.23 0.90 21.35
C SER A 448 -6.00 1.90 20.49
N TRP A 449 -5.41 3.02 20.07
CA TRP A 449 -6.10 3.92 19.14
C TRP A 449 -6.18 3.30 17.75
N ASN A 450 -7.21 3.66 16.99
CA ASN A 450 -7.33 3.40 15.57
C ASN A 450 -7.53 4.75 14.88
N ILE A 451 -6.67 5.10 13.92
CA ILE A 451 -6.77 6.37 13.21
C ILE A 451 -7.22 6.19 11.76
N LEU A 452 -8.01 5.14 11.46
CA LEU A 452 -8.60 4.88 10.14
C LEU A 452 -7.61 4.40 9.07
N ARG A 453 -6.54 3.75 9.50
CA ARG A 453 -5.40 3.30 8.70
C ARG A 453 -5.76 2.31 7.56
N PRO A 454 -5.04 2.34 6.42
CA PRO A 454 -5.35 1.54 5.24
C PRO A 454 -4.57 0.22 5.09
N GLU A 455 -3.47 0.02 5.80
CA GLU A 455 -2.41 -0.92 5.38
C GLU A 455 -2.91 -2.37 5.29
N THR A 456 -3.81 -2.76 6.19
CA THR A 456 -4.47 -4.07 6.08
C THR A 456 -5.32 -4.18 4.81
N VAL A 457 -6.17 -3.21 4.49
CA VAL A 457 -7.04 -3.26 3.29
C VAL A 457 -6.24 -3.09 1.99
N GLU A 458 -5.12 -2.37 2.00
CA GLU A 458 -4.15 -2.34 0.91
C GLU A 458 -3.64 -3.75 0.60
N SER A 459 -3.18 -4.47 1.62
CA SER A 459 -2.68 -5.83 1.48
C SER A 459 -3.73 -6.80 0.93
N LEU A 460 -4.98 -6.68 1.38
CA LEU A 460 -6.10 -7.46 0.87
C LEU A 460 -6.38 -7.19 -0.61
N PHE A 461 -6.28 -5.92 -1.04
CA PHE A 461 -6.41 -5.53 -2.43
C PHE A 461 -5.36 -6.22 -3.32
N TYR A 462 -4.07 -6.15 -2.95
CA TYR A 462 -3.01 -6.80 -3.74
C TYR A 462 -3.16 -8.32 -3.77
N LEU A 463 -3.43 -8.94 -2.61
CA LEU A 463 -3.62 -10.38 -2.52
C LEU A 463 -4.80 -10.85 -3.37
N TRP A 464 -5.93 -10.15 -3.34
CA TRP A 464 -7.06 -10.47 -4.20
C TRP A 464 -6.70 -10.34 -5.69
N ARG A 465 -6.10 -9.21 -6.10
CA ARG A 465 -5.71 -8.96 -7.51
C ARG A 465 -4.77 -10.02 -8.07
N LEU A 466 -3.88 -10.54 -7.22
CA LEU A 466 -2.82 -11.46 -7.64
C LEU A 466 -3.20 -12.94 -7.54
N THR A 467 -4.13 -13.29 -6.64
CA THR A 467 -4.52 -14.70 -6.39
C THR A 467 -5.93 -15.04 -6.85
N GLY A 468 -6.82 -14.06 -6.95
CA GLY A 468 -8.25 -14.26 -7.17
C GLY A 468 -8.98 -14.91 -5.98
N ASN A 469 -8.36 -15.00 -4.80
CA ASN A 469 -8.99 -15.59 -3.62
C ASN A 469 -10.01 -14.62 -3.02
N GLU A 470 -11.30 -14.97 -3.12
CA GLU A 470 -12.42 -14.15 -2.65
C GLU A 470 -12.44 -13.97 -1.11
N THR A 471 -11.69 -14.76 -0.35
CA THR A 471 -11.54 -14.58 1.10
C THR A 471 -11.12 -13.15 1.46
N TYR A 472 -10.24 -12.53 0.68
CA TYR A 472 -9.75 -11.18 0.93
C TYR A 472 -10.82 -10.11 0.75
N ARG A 473 -11.80 -10.34 -0.14
CA ARG A 473 -12.97 -9.48 -0.29
C ARG A 473 -13.93 -9.60 0.88
N GLU A 474 -14.14 -10.81 1.40
CA GLU A 474 -14.91 -11.01 2.63
C GLU A 474 -14.24 -10.31 3.82
N TRP A 475 -12.92 -10.42 3.96
CA TRP A 475 -12.18 -9.74 5.02
C TRP A 475 -12.25 -8.22 4.88
N GLY A 476 -12.08 -7.68 3.67
CA GLY A 476 -12.24 -6.26 3.42
C GLY A 476 -13.66 -5.77 3.71
N TRP A 477 -14.69 -6.57 3.41
CA TRP A 477 -16.08 -6.23 3.72
C TRP A 477 -16.32 -6.18 5.22
N ASN A 478 -15.82 -7.16 5.98
CA ASN A 478 -15.93 -7.17 7.44
C ASN A 478 -15.25 -5.95 8.09
N ILE A 479 -14.11 -5.50 7.54
CA ILE A 479 -13.43 -4.29 7.99
C ILE A 479 -14.26 -3.03 7.66
N PHE A 480 -14.81 -2.95 6.45
CA PHE A 480 -15.69 -1.85 6.06
C PHE A 480 -16.93 -1.75 6.98
N GLU A 481 -17.60 -2.86 7.26
CA GLU A 481 -18.74 -2.89 8.19
C GLU A 481 -18.34 -2.46 9.61
N ALA A 482 -17.11 -2.77 10.04
CA ALA A 482 -16.59 -2.30 11.33
C ALA A 482 -16.39 -0.77 11.35
N PHE A 483 -15.90 -0.17 10.25
CA PHE A 483 -15.83 1.30 10.12
C PHE A 483 -17.22 1.93 10.11
N GLU A 484 -18.16 1.38 9.33
CA GLU A 484 -19.55 1.85 9.28
C GLU A 484 -20.21 1.81 10.67
N LYS A 485 -19.93 0.77 11.46
CA LYS A 485 -20.50 0.61 12.79
C LYS A 485 -19.88 1.54 13.83
N ASN A 486 -18.54 1.70 13.81
CA ASN A 486 -17.81 2.29 14.93
C ASN A 486 -17.27 3.70 14.66
N SER A 487 -16.98 4.02 13.39
CA SER A 487 -16.33 5.27 12.97
C SER A 487 -17.28 6.24 12.28
N HIS A 488 -18.34 5.76 11.62
CA HIS A 488 -19.33 6.63 10.99
C HIS A 488 -20.08 7.49 12.02
N ILE A 489 -20.18 8.79 11.76
CA ILE A 489 -21.04 9.74 12.47
C ILE A 489 -21.77 10.66 11.48
N GLU A 490 -22.71 11.49 11.97
CA GLU A 490 -23.50 12.42 11.14
C GLU A 490 -22.64 13.36 10.28
N SER A 491 -21.44 13.71 10.74
CA SER A 491 -20.54 14.71 10.14
C SER A 491 -19.23 14.13 9.60
N GLY A 492 -19.23 12.86 9.17
CA GLY A 492 -18.09 12.19 8.55
C GLY A 492 -17.68 10.92 9.30
N TYR A 493 -16.38 10.63 9.33
CA TYR A 493 -15.81 9.48 10.02
C TYR A 493 -14.74 9.89 11.02
N VAL A 494 -14.70 9.21 12.15
CA VAL A 494 -13.72 9.46 13.22
C VAL A 494 -12.94 8.20 13.54
N GLY A 495 -11.67 8.38 13.89
CA GLY A 495 -10.91 7.34 14.54
C GLY A 495 -11.45 7.01 15.94
N LEU A 496 -10.79 6.07 16.59
CA LEU A 496 -11.07 5.66 17.95
C LEU A 496 -9.85 5.95 18.83
N LYS A 497 -10.08 6.51 20.02
CA LYS A 497 -9.07 6.61 21.07
C LYS A 497 -8.73 5.26 21.68
N ASP A 498 -9.67 4.31 21.61
CA ASP A 498 -9.50 2.95 22.12
C ASP A 498 -10.46 1.98 21.42
N VAL A 499 -9.90 1.02 20.68
CA VAL A 499 -10.61 -0.04 19.95
C VAL A 499 -11.31 -1.05 20.85
N ASN A 500 -11.02 -1.07 22.16
CA ASN A 500 -11.72 -1.94 23.10
C ASN A 500 -13.04 -1.34 23.57
N THR A 501 -13.10 -0.02 23.69
CA THR A 501 -14.26 0.70 24.22
C THR A 501 -15.09 1.38 23.11
N GLY A 502 -14.51 1.61 21.93
CA GLY A 502 -15.18 2.33 20.84
C GLY A 502 -15.29 3.84 21.09
N VAL A 503 -14.53 4.38 22.06
CA VAL A 503 -14.49 5.82 22.32
C VAL A 503 -13.90 6.53 21.09
N LYS A 504 -14.71 7.35 20.45
CA LYS A 504 -14.36 8.09 19.24
C LYS A 504 -13.37 9.22 19.52
N ASP A 505 -12.47 9.45 18.58
CA ASP A 505 -11.66 10.67 18.50
C ASP A 505 -12.44 11.80 17.79
N ASN A 506 -11.74 12.84 17.33
CA ASN A 506 -12.34 13.94 16.58
C ASN A 506 -11.52 14.27 15.33
N LYS A 507 -11.04 13.24 14.60
CA LYS A 507 -10.20 13.46 13.43
C LYS A 507 -10.54 12.49 12.30
N MET A 508 -10.79 13.06 11.11
CA MET A 508 -10.85 12.31 9.86
C MET A 508 -9.56 12.56 9.11
N GLN A 509 -8.66 11.58 9.13
CA GLN A 509 -7.37 11.67 8.44
C GLN A 509 -7.59 11.67 6.93
N SER A 510 -6.76 12.41 6.18
CA SER A 510 -6.92 12.50 4.72
C SER A 510 -6.78 11.14 4.02
N PHE A 511 -5.85 10.29 4.50
CA PHE A 511 -5.64 8.93 4.01
C PHE A 511 -6.86 8.02 4.11
N PHE A 512 -7.86 8.33 4.95
CA PHE A 512 -9.07 7.51 4.97
C PHE A 512 -9.83 7.60 3.62
N LEU A 513 -9.83 8.79 3.01
CA LEU A 513 -10.41 9.04 1.69
C LEU A 513 -9.43 8.69 0.57
N ALA A 514 -8.14 8.98 0.77
CA ALA A 514 -7.09 8.69 -0.21
C ALA A 514 -6.87 7.19 -0.38
N GLU A 515 -6.82 6.44 0.72
CA GLU A 515 -6.31 5.07 0.75
C GLU A 515 -7.38 4.07 1.15
N THR A 516 -7.93 4.19 2.36
CA THR A 516 -8.82 3.16 2.93
C THR A 516 -10.04 2.95 2.04
N PHE A 517 -10.74 4.02 1.65
CA PHE A 517 -11.86 3.92 0.72
C PHE A 517 -11.44 3.57 -0.71
N LYS A 518 -10.29 4.04 -1.19
CA LYS A 518 -9.80 3.71 -2.53
C LYS A 518 -9.48 2.21 -2.64
N TYR A 519 -8.72 1.64 -1.72
CA TYR A 519 -8.39 0.22 -1.72
C TYR A 519 -9.62 -0.66 -1.49
N LEU A 520 -10.56 -0.29 -0.61
CA LEU A 520 -11.82 -1.00 -0.46
C LEU A 520 -12.66 -0.96 -1.76
N TYR A 521 -12.77 0.20 -2.40
CA TYR A 521 -13.48 0.32 -3.68
C TYR A 521 -12.82 -0.51 -4.78
N LEU A 522 -11.49 -0.49 -4.87
CA LEU A 522 -10.71 -1.26 -5.85
C LEU A 522 -10.73 -2.77 -5.59
N LEU A 523 -10.80 -3.19 -4.32
CA LEU A 523 -10.96 -4.58 -3.90
C LEU A 523 -12.29 -5.15 -4.41
N PHE A 524 -13.37 -4.36 -4.38
CA PHE A 524 -14.67 -4.71 -4.96
C PHE A 524 -14.85 -4.29 -6.42
N SER A 525 -13.79 -3.81 -7.08
CA SER A 525 -13.82 -3.45 -8.50
C SER A 525 -13.21 -4.54 -9.38
N PRO A 526 -13.56 -4.59 -10.68
CA PRO A 526 -12.90 -5.47 -11.63
C PRO A 526 -11.39 -5.20 -11.77
N SER A 527 -10.70 -6.27 -12.18
CA SER A 527 -9.38 -6.34 -12.83
C SER A 527 -8.87 -5.10 -13.56
N SER A 528 -9.77 -4.57 -14.39
CA SER A 528 -9.53 -3.54 -15.39
C SER A 528 -9.56 -2.12 -14.83
N VAL A 529 -10.09 -1.92 -13.62
CA VAL A 529 -10.05 -0.61 -12.94
C VAL A 529 -8.69 -0.49 -12.26
N ILE A 530 -7.88 0.46 -12.73
CA ILE A 530 -6.47 0.70 -12.30
C ILE A 530 -5.65 -0.61 -12.31
N PRO A 531 -5.37 -1.16 -13.50
CA PRO A 531 -4.69 -2.45 -13.61
C PRO A 531 -3.20 -2.34 -13.23
N LEU A 532 -2.69 -3.35 -12.49
CA LEU A 532 -1.35 -3.33 -11.87
C LEU A 532 -0.18 -3.45 -12.88
N ASP A 533 -0.47 -3.69 -14.16
CA ASP A 533 0.50 -3.66 -15.26
C ASP A 533 0.60 -2.29 -15.94
N GLU A 534 -0.32 -1.37 -15.68
CA GLU A 534 -0.28 0.01 -16.17
C GLU A 534 -0.01 1.03 -15.06
N TRP A 535 -0.32 0.69 -13.80
CA TRP A 535 -0.26 1.60 -12.66
C TRP A 535 0.54 1.00 -11.50
N VAL A 536 1.23 1.88 -10.78
CA VAL A 536 1.85 1.59 -9.49
C VAL A 536 1.37 2.64 -8.49
N PHE A 537 0.81 2.20 -7.37
CA PHE A 537 0.39 3.11 -6.30
C PHE A 537 1.61 3.62 -5.56
N ASN A 538 1.66 4.90 -5.23
CA ASN A 538 2.61 5.40 -4.24
C ASN A 538 2.22 4.91 -2.82
N THR A 539 2.92 5.35 -1.76
CA THR A 539 2.65 4.91 -0.38
C THR A 539 1.40 5.56 0.24
N GLU A 540 0.73 6.45 -0.48
CA GLU A 540 -0.50 7.16 -0.07
C GLU A 540 -1.65 6.82 -1.04
N ALA A 541 -1.61 5.60 -1.60
CA ALA A 541 -2.54 5.06 -2.59
C ALA A 541 -2.80 5.93 -3.84
N HIS A 542 -1.87 6.78 -4.23
CA HIS A 542 -1.98 7.55 -5.46
C HIS A 542 -1.41 6.77 -6.66
N PRO A 543 -2.26 6.35 -7.64
CA PRO A 543 -1.79 5.55 -8.76
C PRO A 543 -1.01 6.40 -9.76
N ILE A 544 0.27 6.09 -9.92
CA ILE A 544 1.18 6.71 -10.88
C ILE A 544 1.29 5.80 -12.11
N LYS A 545 1.15 6.38 -13.30
CA LYS A 545 1.20 5.61 -14.54
C LYS A 545 2.62 5.13 -14.83
N ILE A 546 2.77 3.84 -15.06
CA ILE A 546 4.05 3.19 -15.38
C ILE A 546 4.59 3.76 -16.70
N LYS A 547 5.88 4.12 -16.71
CA LYS A 547 6.59 4.51 -17.93
C LYS A 547 7.90 3.75 -18.04
N THR A 548 8.11 3.16 -19.21
CA THR A 548 9.32 2.39 -19.49
C THR A 548 10.56 3.27 -19.38
N ARG A 549 11.50 2.86 -18.53
CA ARG A 549 12.80 3.53 -18.44
C ARG A 549 13.79 2.87 -19.38
N HIS A 550 14.21 3.64 -20.37
CA HIS A 550 15.25 3.24 -21.30
C HIS A 550 16.61 3.72 -20.79
N ASP A 551 17.67 3.00 -21.15
CA ASP A 551 19.03 3.50 -20.98
C ASP A 551 19.14 4.85 -21.65
N VAL A 552 19.72 5.83 -20.96
CA VAL A 552 20.15 7.06 -21.59
C VAL A 552 21.28 6.65 -22.53
N VAL A 553 20.94 6.37 -23.79
CA VAL A 553 21.92 6.43 -24.87
C VAL A 553 22.35 7.88 -24.89
N VAL A 554 23.44 8.18 -24.18
CA VAL A 554 24.23 9.36 -24.44
C VAL A 554 24.63 9.19 -25.90
N LYS A 555 23.86 9.81 -26.81
CA LYS A 555 24.39 10.16 -28.11
C LYS A 555 25.58 11.03 -27.76
N SER A 556 26.76 10.41 -27.75
CA SER A 556 28.02 11.10 -27.90
C SER A 556 27.83 11.94 -29.16
N GLY A 557 27.40 13.18 -28.96
CA GLY A 557 27.48 14.21 -29.96
C GLY A 557 28.92 14.18 -30.41
N GLY A 558 29.13 13.74 -31.64
CA GLY A 558 30.41 13.90 -32.29
C GLY A 558 30.66 15.39 -32.32
N ASP A 559 31.42 15.88 -31.34
CA ASP A 559 32.13 17.13 -31.46
C ASP A 559 32.91 17.03 -32.76
N GLY A 560 32.47 17.82 -33.74
CA GLY A 560 33.23 18.09 -34.92
C GLY A 560 34.59 18.60 -34.46
N LEU A 561 35.61 17.75 -34.61
CA LEU A 561 37.00 18.12 -34.41
C LEU A 561 37.27 19.46 -35.09
N HIS A 562 37.37 20.52 -34.30
CA HIS A 562 38.14 21.68 -34.67
C HIS A 562 39.59 21.22 -34.78
N LYS A 563 39.98 20.86 -36.02
CA LYS A 563 41.37 20.64 -36.41
C LYS A 563 42.19 21.87 -35.99
N PRO A 564 43.30 21.70 -35.25
CA PRO A 564 44.27 22.77 -35.11
C PRO A 564 44.84 23.05 -36.49
N ASN A 565 44.80 24.32 -36.90
CA ASN A 565 45.31 24.80 -38.17
C ASN A 565 46.85 24.78 -38.13
N THR A 566 47.46 23.61 -38.34
CA THR A 566 48.91 23.47 -38.49
C THR A 566 49.30 23.94 -39.89
N ARG A 567 49.79 25.18 -39.97
CA ARG A 567 50.55 25.67 -41.13
C ARG A 567 51.81 24.83 -41.30
N SER A 568 51.78 23.86 -42.21
CA SER A 568 52.99 23.21 -42.70
C SER A 568 53.74 24.18 -43.63
N ARG A 569 54.87 24.68 -43.16
CA ARG A 569 55.87 25.31 -44.04
C ARG A 569 56.47 24.21 -44.93
N ALA A 570 56.20 24.30 -46.22
CA ALA A 570 56.89 23.53 -47.25
C ALA A 570 58.39 23.83 -47.19
N ARG A 571 59.20 22.79 -46.93
CA ARG A 571 60.66 22.84 -47.10
C ARG A 571 60.99 22.16 -48.42
N LYS A 572 61.42 22.97 -49.41
CA LYS A 572 61.91 22.54 -50.71
C LYS A 572 63.16 21.66 -50.56
N GLN A 573 63.25 20.63 -51.41
CA GLN A 573 64.48 19.93 -51.75
C GLN A 573 65.52 20.89 -52.34
N GLY A 574 66.81 20.61 -52.14
CA GLY A 574 67.89 21.24 -52.91
C GLY A 574 69.28 21.09 -52.28
N ARG A 575 70.02 20.09 -52.76
CA ARG A 575 71.50 19.94 -52.67
C ARG A 575 72.22 21.20 -53.16
N PHE A 576 73.30 21.60 -52.47
CA PHE A 576 74.64 22.06 -52.95
C PHE A 576 75.50 22.11 -51.66
N GLY A 577 76.74 21.63 -51.56
CA GLY A 577 77.81 21.65 -52.54
C GLY A 577 78.64 22.92 -52.35
N ASP A 578 79.70 22.78 -51.56
CA ASP A 578 80.94 23.59 -51.45
C ASP A 578 80.98 24.98 -50.78
N TYR A 579 82.06 25.10 -49.98
CA TYR A 579 82.72 26.21 -49.29
C TYR A 579 82.21 26.68 -47.92
#